data_AF-A0A531MI16-F1
#
_entry.id   AF-A0A531MI16-F1
#
_cell.length_a   1.000
_cell.length_b   1.000
_cell.length_c   1.000
_cell.angle_alpha   90.00
_cell.angle_beta   90.00
_cell.angle_gamma   90.00
#
_symmetry.space_group_name_H-M   'P 1'
#
loop_
_entity.id
_entity.type
_entity.pdbx_description
1 polymer ?
#
loop_
_entity_poly.entity_id
_entity_poly.type
_entity_poly.pdbx_seq_one_letter_code
_entity_poly.pdbx_strand_id
1 'polypeptide(L)'
;ASAQAAVPPAAQKIADHFSAVKSMSGEFVQFGPKGEQTGGKFFLERPGKIRFNYDGASNFRVISDGRSVAILNKKLNTSDLYPLSKTPLKLLLDDRIDLSGNRVKSVKEEDDLTTIQLSDKSVFGNARITMMFDPKTYDLRQWTITDAQGKDTTVMIFNTKEGVSFAPDTFAIDYTANRELNTKTR
;
A
#
# COMPACT_ATOMS: atom_id res chain seq x y z
N ALA A 1 -29.48 -11.90 10.89
CA ALA A 1 -28.90 -10.67 10.31
C ALA A 1 -27.92 -10.10 11.32
N SER A 2 -26.63 -10.19 11.07
CA SER A 2 -25.62 -9.56 11.94
C SER A 2 -25.75 -8.06 11.74
N ALA A 3 -26.06 -7.31 12.80
CA ALA A 3 -26.04 -5.85 12.75
C ALA A 3 -24.63 -5.42 12.33
N GLN A 4 -24.51 -4.74 11.18
CA GLN A 4 -23.28 -4.08 10.80
C GLN A 4 -23.04 -3.01 11.88
N ALA A 5 -22.03 -3.20 12.73
CA ALA A 5 -21.69 -2.20 13.73
C ALA A 5 -21.42 -0.88 13.01
N ALA A 6 -22.03 0.21 13.49
CA ALA A 6 -21.76 1.54 12.96
C ALA A 6 -20.26 1.82 13.05
N VAL A 7 -19.68 2.39 11.99
CA VAL A 7 -18.27 2.79 11.99
C VAL A 7 -18.05 3.79 13.14
N PRO A 8 -17.13 3.53 14.08
CA PRO A 8 -16.86 4.45 15.16
C PRO A 8 -16.44 5.83 14.62
N PRO A 9 -16.87 6.95 15.22
CA PRO A 9 -16.48 8.29 14.77
C PRO A 9 -14.97 8.51 14.67
N ALA A 10 -14.17 7.88 15.54
CA ALA A 10 -12.72 7.97 15.50
C ALA A 10 -12.12 7.29 14.27
N ALA A 11 -12.65 6.13 13.84
CA ALA A 11 -12.21 5.48 12.62
C ALA A 11 -12.45 6.36 11.38
N GLN A 12 -13.58 7.07 11.35
CA GLN A 12 -13.85 8.04 10.28
C GLN A 12 -12.82 9.18 10.29
N LYS A 13 -12.51 9.76 11.46
CA LYS A 13 -11.47 10.80 11.57
C LYS A 13 -10.10 10.32 11.09
N ILE A 14 -9.72 9.08 11.43
CA ILE A 14 -8.46 8.46 11.00
C ILE A 14 -8.44 8.28 9.49
N ALA A 15 -9.51 7.73 8.92
CA ALA A 15 -9.66 7.56 7.48
C ALA A 15 -9.58 8.90 6.74
N ASP A 16 -10.23 9.93 7.27
CA ASP A 16 -10.22 11.29 6.71
C ASP A 16 -8.81 11.91 6.77
N HIS A 17 -8.14 11.82 7.92
CA HIS A 17 -6.76 12.28 8.10
C HIS A 17 -5.80 11.61 7.11
N PHE A 18 -5.80 10.28 7.06
CA PHE A 18 -4.92 9.54 6.17
C PHE A 18 -5.20 9.79 4.68
N SER A 19 -6.45 10.06 4.32
CA SER A 19 -6.85 10.44 2.95
C SER A 19 -6.47 11.90 2.60
N ALA A 20 -6.34 12.76 3.62
CA ALA A 20 -5.91 14.15 3.45
C ALA A 20 -4.40 14.26 3.15
N VAL A 21 -3.59 13.29 3.60
CA VAL A 21 -2.15 13.25 3.30
C VAL A 21 -1.93 13.06 1.79
N LYS A 22 -1.58 14.14 1.09
CA LYS A 22 -1.39 14.14 -0.37
C LYS A 22 -0.03 13.61 -0.80
N SER A 23 1.00 13.84 0.00
CA SER A 23 2.34 13.31 -0.26
C SER A 23 3.03 12.93 1.03
N MET A 24 3.81 11.85 0.97
CA MET A 24 4.57 11.33 2.11
C MET A 24 5.85 10.64 1.63
N SER A 25 6.92 10.74 2.40
CA SER A 25 8.11 9.91 2.21
C SER A 25 8.59 9.40 3.56
N GLY A 26 9.33 8.29 3.55
CA GLY A 26 9.91 7.74 4.77
C GLY A 26 10.67 6.46 4.52
N GLU A 27 10.91 5.73 5.59
CA GLU A 27 11.54 4.41 5.57
C GLU A 27 10.48 3.35 5.84
N PHE A 28 10.73 2.13 5.35
CA PHE A 28 9.86 1.00 5.59
C PHE A 28 10.65 -0.26 5.93
N VAL A 29 9.99 -1.16 6.65
CA VAL A 29 10.37 -2.57 6.78
C VAL A 29 9.18 -3.40 6.37
N GLN A 30 9.39 -4.32 5.43
CA GLN A 30 8.43 -5.30 4.97
C GLN A 30 8.77 -6.68 5.53
N PHE A 31 7.76 -7.34 6.08
CA PHE A 31 7.76 -8.75 6.44
C PHE A 31 6.91 -9.52 5.44
N GLY A 32 7.51 -10.46 4.73
CA GLY A 32 6.79 -11.34 3.81
C GLY A 32 6.23 -12.58 4.49
N PRO A 33 5.46 -13.40 3.76
CA PRO A 33 4.69 -14.51 4.32
C PRO A 33 5.55 -15.67 4.85
N LYS A 34 6.85 -15.70 4.56
CA LYS A 34 7.78 -16.70 5.11
C LYS A 34 8.69 -16.11 6.20
N GLY A 35 8.39 -14.89 6.68
CA GLY A 35 9.15 -14.18 7.70
C GLY A 35 10.38 -13.45 7.15
N GLU A 36 10.56 -13.40 5.83
CA GLU A 36 11.62 -12.62 5.21
C GLU A 36 11.43 -11.13 5.50
N GLN A 37 12.51 -10.47 5.93
CA GLN A 37 12.52 -9.05 6.25
C GLN A 37 13.31 -8.28 5.19
N THR A 38 12.70 -7.25 4.62
CA THR A 38 13.35 -6.35 3.66
C THR A 38 13.04 -4.92 4.03
N GLY A 39 14.00 -4.01 3.84
CA GLY A 39 13.84 -2.59 4.17
C GLY A 39 14.06 -1.70 2.96
N GLY A 40 13.80 -0.41 3.16
CA GLY A 40 14.18 0.61 2.21
C GLY A 40 13.44 1.92 2.41
N LYS A 41 13.28 2.66 1.32
CA LYS A 41 12.61 3.96 1.32
C LYS A 41 11.34 3.91 0.49
N PHE A 42 10.31 4.61 0.96
CA PHE A 42 9.07 4.77 0.22
C PHE A 42 8.75 6.24 -0.05
N PHE A 43 7.99 6.45 -1.12
CA PHE A 43 7.43 7.72 -1.54
C PHE A 43 5.99 7.47 -1.92
N LEU A 44 5.08 8.32 -1.49
CA LEU A 44 3.65 8.21 -1.74
C LEU A 44 3.15 9.57 -2.21
N GLU A 45 2.37 9.57 -3.29
CA GLU A 45 1.66 10.75 -3.77
C GLU A 45 0.24 10.33 -4.20
N ARG A 46 -0.78 10.94 -3.60
CA ARG A 46 -2.16 10.65 -3.95
C ARG A 46 -2.60 11.42 -5.20
N PRO A 47 -3.52 10.85 -6.01
CA PRO A 47 -4.03 9.47 -5.94
C PRO A 47 -3.06 8.43 -6.48
N GLY A 48 -3.05 7.25 -5.87
CA GLY A 48 -2.60 6.03 -6.53
C GLY A 48 -1.08 5.86 -6.74
N LYS A 49 -0.25 6.89 -6.53
CA LYS A 49 1.19 6.79 -6.76
C LYS A 49 1.91 6.37 -5.49
N ILE A 50 2.76 5.38 -5.65
CA ILE A 50 3.66 4.93 -4.59
C ILE A 50 4.93 4.39 -5.21
N ARG A 51 6.06 4.52 -4.53
CA ARG A 51 7.32 3.93 -4.94
C ARG A 51 8.04 3.38 -3.73
N PHE A 52 8.36 2.11 -3.76
CA PHE A 52 9.27 1.45 -2.83
C PHE A 52 10.61 1.23 -3.52
N ASN A 53 11.67 1.74 -2.93
CA ASN A 53 13.05 1.41 -3.28
C ASN A 53 13.58 0.50 -2.16
N TYR A 54 13.78 -0.78 -2.47
CA TYR A 54 14.31 -1.73 -1.50
C TYR A 54 15.83 -1.61 -1.43
N ASP A 55 16.36 -1.81 -0.23
CA ASP A 55 17.80 -1.79 0.02
C ASP A 55 18.49 -3.00 -0.63
N GLY A 56 19.80 -2.87 -0.83
CA GLY A 56 20.66 -3.92 -1.39
C GLY A 56 20.98 -3.74 -2.88
N ALA A 57 21.82 -4.65 -3.39
CA ALA A 57 22.42 -4.51 -4.73
C ALA A 57 21.46 -4.86 -5.89
N SER A 58 20.28 -5.43 -5.62
CA SER A 58 19.34 -5.85 -6.67
C SER A 58 18.67 -4.68 -7.38
N ASN A 59 18.71 -3.49 -6.81
CA ASN A 59 17.91 -2.33 -7.23
C ASN A 59 16.42 -2.73 -7.39
N PHE A 60 15.90 -3.54 -6.48
CA PHE A 60 14.51 -3.97 -6.50
C PHE A 60 13.58 -2.80 -6.18
N ARG A 61 12.56 -2.60 -7.01
CA ARG A 61 11.62 -1.49 -6.87
C ARG A 61 10.20 -1.93 -7.16
N VAL A 62 9.26 -1.36 -6.44
CA VAL A 62 7.83 -1.43 -6.75
C VAL A 62 7.35 0.00 -6.99
N ILE A 63 6.80 0.28 -8.17
CA ILE A 63 6.36 1.62 -8.58
C ILE A 63 4.90 1.55 -9.02
N SER A 64 4.07 2.43 -8.49
CA SER A 64 2.73 2.71 -8.99
C SER A 64 2.68 4.13 -9.52
N ASP A 65 2.18 4.30 -10.74
CA ASP A 65 1.96 5.61 -11.38
C ASP A 65 0.52 6.13 -11.22
N GLY A 66 -0.29 5.43 -10.41
CA GLY A 66 -1.72 5.70 -10.23
C GLY A 66 -2.63 4.90 -11.15
N ARG A 67 -2.09 4.20 -12.14
CA ARG A 67 -2.84 3.34 -13.07
C ARG A 67 -2.35 1.91 -13.05
N SER A 68 -1.05 1.71 -13.01
CA SER A 68 -0.39 0.41 -13.01
C SER A 68 0.65 0.33 -11.91
N VAL A 69 0.98 -0.90 -11.52
CA VAL A 69 2.06 -1.24 -10.61
C VAL A 69 3.09 -2.03 -11.40
N ALA A 70 4.33 -1.54 -11.41
CA ALA A 70 5.50 -2.22 -11.96
C ALA A 70 6.38 -2.77 -10.82
N ILE A 71 6.77 -4.04 -10.93
CA ILE A 71 7.71 -4.70 -10.04
C ILE A 71 9.00 -4.93 -10.83
N LEU A 72 10.06 -4.24 -10.44
CA LEU A 72 11.32 -4.18 -11.17
C LEU A 72 12.42 -4.88 -10.37
N ASN A 73 13.08 -5.86 -10.98
CA ASN A 73 14.30 -6.45 -10.45
C ASN A 73 15.44 -6.31 -11.47
N LYS A 74 16.30 -5.32 -11.26
CA LYS A 74 17.40 -5.03 -12.19
C LYS A 74 18.44 -6.15 -12.23
N LYS A 75 18.70 -6.82 -11.11
CA LYS A 75 19.67 -7.93 -11.04
C LYS A 75 19.20 -9.17 -11.80
N LEU A 76 17.90 -9.48 -11.73
CA LEU A 76 17.31 -10.61 -12.47
C LEU A 76 16.84 -10.21 -13.87
N ASN A 77 16.93 -8.93 -14.22
CA ASN A 77 16.41 -8.37 -15.46
C ASN A 77 14.92 -8.74 -15.68
N THR A 78 14.10 -8.54 -14.66
CA THR A 78 12.64 -8.78 -14.73
C THR A 78 11.84 -7.50 -14.47
N SER A 79 10.68 -7.40 -15.11
CA SER A 79 9.76 -6.27 -14.99
C SER A 79 8.32 -6.76 -15.17
N ASP A 80 7.61 -6.97 -14.06
CA ASP A 80 6.22 -7.41 -14.07
C ASP A 80 5.29 -6.20 -13.94
N LEU A 81 4.19 -6.18 -14.72
CA LEU A 81 3.27 -5.05 -14.78
C LEU A 81 1.83 -5.51 -14.53
N TYR A 82 1.16 -4.84 -13.59
CA TYR A 82 -0.22 -5.13 -13.21
C TYR A 82 -1.06 -3.85 -13.21
N PRO A 83 -2.35 -3.87 -13.55
CA PRO A 83 -3.23 -2.74 -13.28
C PRO A 83 -3.36 -2.50 -11.77
N LEU A 84 -3.17 -1.27 -11.30
CA LEU A 84 -3.31 -0.92 -9.88
C LEU A 84 -4.68 -1.32 -9.36
N SER A 85 -5.72 -1.15 -10.18
CA SER A 85 -7.11 -1.50 -9.87
C SER A 85 -7.33 -2.97 -9.53
N LYS A 86 -6.40 -3.85 -9.92
CA LYS A 86 -6.47 -5.27 -9.62
C LYS A 86 -5.69 -5.63 -8.36
N THR A 87 -4.81 -4.77 -7.86
CA THR A 87 -3.93 -5.05 -6.71
C THR A 87 -4.56 -4.63 -5.39
N PRO A 88 -4.21 -5.28 -4.26
CA PRO A 88 -4.65 -4.84 -2.94
C PRO A 88 -4.14 -3.43 -2.54
N LEU A 89 -3.05 -2.95 -3.17
CA LEU A 89 -2.50 -1.61 -2.93
C LEU A 89 -3.51 -0.49 -3.24
N LYS A 90 -4.50 -0.75 -4.11
CA LYS A 90 -5.58 0.21 -4.39
C LYS A 90 -6.24 0.72 -3.11
N LEU A 91 -6.49 -0.15 -2.13
CA LEU A 91 -7.18 0.22 -0.89
C LEU A 91 -6.40 1.21 -0.03
N LEU A 92 -5.07 1.19 -0.13
CA LEU A 92 -4.20 2.11 0.57
C LEU A 92 -4.08 3.46 -0.15
N LEU A 93 -4.10 3.43 -1.49
CA LEU A 93 -3.73 4.56 -2.34
C LEU A 93 -4.90 5.32 -2.97
N ASP A 94 -6.13 4.83 -2.80
CA ASP A 94 -7.34 5.55 -3.22
C ASP A 94 -7.43 6.92 -2.54
N ASP A 95 -8.09 7.88 -3.20
CA ASP A 95 -8.23 9.27 -2.71
C ASP A 95 -8.95 9.38 -1.37
N ARG A 96 -9.75 8.36 -1.04
CA ARG A 96 -10.54 8.26 0.17
C ARG A 96 -10.57 6.82 0.63
N ILE A 97 -10.34 6.60 1.92
CA ILE A 97 -10.73 5.35 2.55
C ILE A 97 -12.25 5.35 2.72
N ASP A 98 -12.93 4.54 1.92
CA ASP A 98 -14.37 4.32 2.07
C ASP A 98 -14.65 3.33 3.20
N LEU A 99 -14.97 3.86 4.37
CA LEU A 99 -15.43 3.06 5.52
C LEU A 99 -16.92 2.68 5.43
N SER A 100 -17.64 3.08 4.38
CA SER A 100 -19.07 2.78 4.28
C SER A 100 -19.35 1.35 3.77
N GLY A 101 -20.56 0.88 4.03
CA GLY A 101 -21.06 -0.40 3.55
C GLY A 101 -20.33 -1.62 4.12
N ASN A 102 -20.23 -2.67 3.32
CA ASN A 102 -19.74 -3.99 3.76
C ASN A 102 -18.21 -4.15 3.66
N ARG A 103 -17.48 -3.06 3.38
CA ARG A 103 -16.02 -3.06 3.20
C ARG A 103 -15.28 -3.12 4.53
N VAL A 104 -15.76 -2.41 5.54
CA VAL A 104 -15.20 -2.48 6.89
C VAL A 104 -15.56 -3.82 7.51
N LYS A 105 -14.54 -4.57 7.92
CA LYS A 105 -14.69 -5.85 8.61
C LYS A 105 -14.61 -5.69 10.11
N SER A 106 -13.70 -4.85 10.57
CA SER A 106 -13.55 -4.53 11.98
C SER A 106 -12.85 -3.19 12.16
N VAL A 107 -13.18 -2.55 13.27
CA VAL A 107 -12.43 -1.43 13.85
C VAL A 107 -12.16 -1.83 15.28
N LYS A 108 -10.89 -1.75 15.71
CA LYS A 108 -10.48 -1.98 17.09
C LYS A 108 -9.73 -0.76 17.57
N GLU A 109 -10.22 -0.15 18.64
CA GLU A 109 -9.61 1.00 19.29
C GLU A 109 -8.96 0.51 20.59
N GLU A 110 -7.65 0.69 20.70
CA GLU A 110 -6.84 0.41 21.88
C GLU A 110 -6.02 1.65 22.23
N ASP A 111 -5.55 1.75 23.48
CA ASP A 111 -4.85 2.94 23.98
C ASP A 111 -3.60 3.30 23.15
N ASP A 112 -2.93 2.29 22.61
CA ASP A 112 -1.70 2.44 21.84
C ASP A 112 -1.92 2.45 20.33
N LEU A 113 -3.07 1.95 19.85
CA LEU A 113 -3.29 1.70 18.42
C LEU A 113 -4.76 1.62 18.03
N THR A 114 -5.09 2.25 16.91
CA THR A 114 -6.36 2.00 16.22
C THR A 114 -6.13 1.11 15.00
N THR A 115 -6.81 -0.03 14.96
CA THR A 115 -6.73 -0.98 13.85
C THR A 115 -8.01 -0.92 13.01
N ILE A 116 -7.86 -0.69 11.71
CA ILE A 116 -8.96 -0.69 10.74
C ILE A 116 -8.73 -1.80 9.74
N GLN A 117 -9.70 -2.69 9.61
CA GLN A 117 -9.64 -3.80 8.68
C GLN A 117 -10.68 -3.65 7.57
N LEU A 118 -10.21 -3.65 6.33
CA LEU A 118 -11.03 -3.55 5.12
C LEU A 118 -10.89 -4.80 4.27
N SER A 119 -11.96 -5.18 3.58
CA SER A 119 -11.91 -6.20 2.53
C SER A 119 -12.27 -5.61 1.19
N ASP A 120 -11.61 -6.09 0.14
CA ASP A 120 -12.04 -5.83 -1.24
C ASP A 120 -12.15 -7.12 -2.05
N LYS A 121 -13.09 -7.10 -2.99
CA LYS A 121 -13.20 -8.15 -4.00
C LYS A 121 -12.28 -7.75 -5.16
N SER A 122 -11.00 -8.08 -5.04
CA SER A 122 -10.01 -7.85 -6.10
C SER A 122 -10.00 -8.99 -7.12
N VAL A 123 -9.38 -8.76 -8.28
CA VAL A 123 -9.16 -9.82 -9.29
C VAL A 123 -8.18 -10.89 -8.78
N PHE A 124 -7.34 -10.59 -7.78
CA PHE A 124 -6.52 -11.59 -7.08
C PHE A 124 -7.28 -12.35 -5.98
N GLY A 125 -8.61 -12.25 -5.96
CA GLY A 125 -9.49 -12.87 -4.96
C GLY A 125 -9.82 -11.93 -3.80
N ASN A 126 -10.39 -12.50 -2.73
CA ASN A 126 -10.75 -11.76 -1.52
C ASN A 126 -9.47 -11.37 -0.77
N ALA A 127 -8.98 -10.17 -1.04
CA ALA A 127 -7.85 -9.60 -0.31
C ALA A 127 -8.36 -8.81 0.90
N ARG A 128 -7.59 -8.83 1.97
CA ARG A 128 -7.85 -8.04 3.16
C ARG A 128 -6.69 -7.09 3.40
N ILE A 129 -6.99 -5.86 3.79
CA ILE A 129 -5.99 -4.93 4.29
C ILE A 129 -6.33 -4.60 5.74
N THR A 130 -5.33 -4.73 6.61
CA THR A 130 -5.41 -4.30 8.01
C THR A 130 -4.44 -3.15 8.18
N MET A 131 -4.93 -1.99 8.59
CA MET A 131 -4.13 -0.79 8.79
C MET A 131 -4.11 -0.42 10.27
N MET A 132 -2.97 0.06 10.72
CA MET A 132 -2.65 0.31 12.11
C MET A 132 -2.20 1.76 12.24
N PHE A 133 -2.94 2.54 13.03
CA PHE A 133 -2.78 3.98 13.17
C PHE A 133 -2.47 4.37 14.61
N ASP A 134 -1.71 5.45 14.76
CA ASP A 134 -1.53 6.12 16.04
C ASP A 134 -2.85 6.80 16.46
N PRO A 135 -3.42 6.49 17.63
CA PRO A 135 -4.72 7.04 18.04
C PRO A 135 -4.65 8.54 18.39
N LYS A 136 -3.45 9.09 18.62
CA LYS A 136 -3.25 10.51 18.99
C LYS A 136 -2.98 11.37 17.76
N THR A 137 -2.15 10.89 16.83
CA THR A 137 -1.78 11.66 15.62
C THR A 137 -2.55 11.25 14.37
N TYR A 138 -3.21 10.09 14.40
CA TYR A 138 -3.88 9.45 13.25
C TYR A 138 -2.93 9.00 12.13
N ASP A 139 -1.62 9.05 12.36
CA ASP A 139 -0.63 8.64 11.38
C ASP A 139 -0.65 7.13 11.15
N LEU A 140 -0.54 6.71 9.90
CA LEU A 140 -0.36 5.30 9.55
C LEU A 140 1.01 4.84 10.06
N ARG A 141 1.03 3.74 10.82
CA ARG A 141 2.25 3.09 11.31
C ARG A 141 2.58 1.83 10.53
N GLN A 142 1.56 1.07 10.17
CA GLN A 142 1.71 -0.23 9.55
C GLN A 142 0.47 -0.59 8.73
N TRP A 143 0.65 -1.36 7.66
CA TRP A 143 -0.43 -2.10 7.05
C TRP A 143 -0.02 -3.54 6.73
N THR A 144 -1.00 -4.43 6.73
CA THR A 144 -0.85 -5.83 6.36
C THR A 144 -1.83 -6.16 5.25
N ILE A 145 -1.32 -6.69 4.16
CA ILE A 145 -2.11 -7.23 3.05
C ILE A 145 -2.16 -8.75 3.21
N THR A 146 -3.36 -9.30 3.36
CA THR A 146 -3.63 -10.73 3.28
C THR A 146 -4.16 -11.05 1.88
N ASP A 147 -3.47 -11.90 1.13
CA ASP A 147 -3.94 -12.35 -0.19
C ASP A 147 -5.04 -13.42 -0.09
N ALA A 148 -5.59 -13.86 -1.23
CA ALA A 148 -6.65 -14.87 -1.26
C ALA A 148 -6.21 -16.27 -0.79
N GLN A 149 -4.90 -16.52 -0.66
CA GLN A 149 -4.34 -17.75 -0.11
C GLN A 149 -4.13 -17.64 1.41
N GLY A 150 -4.44 -16.49 2.02
CA GLY A 150 -4.22 -16.23 3.45
C GLY A 150 -2.77 -15.87 3.78
N LYS A 151 -1.96 -15.50 2.78
CA LYS A 151 -0.57 -15.10 3.01
C LYS A 151 -0.50 -13.62 3.33
N ASP A 152 0.18 -13.31 4.43
CA ASP A 152 0.34 -11.94 4.90
C ASP A 152 1.64 -11.31 4.39
N THR A 153 1.54 -10.08 3.93
CA THR A 153 2.67 -9.18 3.72
C THR A 153 2.43 -7.92 4.56
N THR A 154 3.29 -7.68 5.53
CA THR A 154 3.20 -6.55 6.45
C THR A 154 4.25 -5.51 6.09
N VAL A 155 3.87 -4.24 6.07
CA VAL A 155 4.79 -3.11 5.88
C VAL A 155 4.63 -2.16 7.06
N MET A 156 5.72 -1.93 7.77
CA MET A 156 5.85 -0.91 8.82
C MET A 156 6.56 0.30 8.23
N ILE A 157 6.09 1.50 8.57
CA ILE A 157 6.69 2.77 8.13
C ILE A 157 7.12 3.63 9.31
N PHE A 158 8.22 4.34 9.13
CA PHE A 158 8.82 5.20 10.15
C PHE A 158 9.63 6.32 9.50
N ASN A 159 10.07 7.29 10.30
CA ASN A 159 10.76 8.51 9.84
C ASN A 159 9.97 9.25 8.74
N THR A 160 8.65 9.28 8.86
CA THR A 160 7.77 9.82 7.83
C THR A 160 7.81 11.35 7.78
N LYS A 161 7.71 11.88 6.57
CA LYS A 161 7.56 13.31 6.28
C LYS A 161 6.43 13.49 5.30
N GLU A 162 5.46 14.32 5.66
CA GLU A 162 4.31 14.66 4.84
C GLU A 162 4.52 15.97 4.08
N GLY A 163 3.71 16.22 3.05
CA GLY A 163 3.76 17.48 2.29
C GLY A 163 5.03 17.64 1.44
N VAL A 164 5.69 16.53 1.12
CA VAL A 164 6.93 16.50 0.33
C VAL A 164 6.59 16.73 -1.15
N SER A 165 7.44 17.48 -1.85
CA SER A 165 7.36 17.64 -3.31
C SER A 165 8.29 16.63 -3.99
N PHE A 166 7.82 16.02 -5.08
CA PHE A 166 8.59 15.03 -5.84
C PHE A 166 8.93 15.55 -7.24
N ALA A 167 10.03 15.06 -7.80
CA ALA A 167 10.32 15.28 -9.21
C ALA A 167 9.25 14.59 -10.08
N PRO A 168 8.88 15.15 -11.26
CA PRO A 168 7.77 14.64 -12.08
C PRO A 168 7.88 13.16 -12.47
N ASP A 169 9.11 12.65 -12.56
CA ASP A 169 9.45 11.28 -12.98
C ASP A 169 9.57 10.30 -11.80
N THR A 170 9.39 10.75 -10.55
CA THR A 170 9.58 9.93 -9.35
C THR A 170 8.77 8.63 -9.39
N PHE A 171 7.56 8.70 -9.95
CA PHE A 171 6.60 7.59 -10.05
C PHE A 171 6.42 7.08 -11.49
N ALA A 172 7.26 7.51 -12.43
CA ALA A 172 7.11 7.12 -13.83
C ALA A 172 7.42 5.62 -14.03
N ILE A 173 6.57 4.96 -14.81
CA ILE A 173 6.79 3.60 -15.31
C ILE A 173 7.16 3.69 -16.79
N ASP A 174 8.30 3.10 -17.17
CA ASP A 174 8.66 2.95 -18.58
C ASP A 174 7.95 1.73 -19.20
N TYR A 175 6.76 1.98 -19.75
CA TYR A 175 5.94 0.95 -20.40
C TYR A 175 6.58 0.36 -21.66
N THR A 176 7.41 1.14 -22.36
CA THR A 176 8.09 0.68 -23.57
C THR A 176 9.18 -0.31 -23.19
N ALA A 177 10.07 0.07 -22.26
CA ALA A 177 11.10 -0.83 -21.75
C ALA A 177 10.52 -2.09 -21.11
N ASN A 178 9.42 -1.97 -20.34
CA ASN A 178 8.72 -3.12 -19.79
C ASN A 178 8.25 -4.09 -20.88
N ARG A 179 7.62 -3.57 -21.95
CA ARG A 179 7.13 -4.40 -23.06
C ARG A 179 8.29 -5.09 -23.77
N GLU A 180 9.33 -4.34 -24.12
CA GLU A 180 10.50 -4.86 -24.84
C GLU A 180 11.18 -6.00 -24.08
N LEU A 181 11.37 -5.84 -22.77
CA LEU A 181 11.94 -6.85 -21.90
C LEU A 181 11.11 -8.15 -21.92
N ASN A 182 9.79 -8.02 -21.77
CA ASN A 182 8.88 -9.16 -21.74
C ASN A 182 8.66 -9.83 -23.10
N THR A 183 8.89 -9.13 -24.21
CA THR A 183 8.90 -9.74 -25.55
C THR A 183 10.19 -10.50 -25.86
N LYS A 184 11.35 -10.05 -25.37
CA LYS A 184 12.65 -10.71 -25.61
C LYS A 184 12.83 -11.99 -24.79
N THR A 185 12.05 -12.14 -23.73
CA THR A 185 12.17 -13.25 -22.76
C THR A 185 11.20 -14.40 -23.09
N ARG A 186 10.29 -14.22 -24.06
CA ARG A 186 9.41 -15.26 -24.59
C ARG A 186 10.00 -15.87 -25.86
#